data_AF-A0A3R8BQJ7-F1
#
_entry.id   AF-A0A3R8BQJ7-F1
#
_cell.length_a   1.000
_cell.length_b   1.000
_cell.length_c   1.000
_cell.angle_alpha   90.00
_cell.angle_beta   90.00
_cell.angle_gamma   90.00
#
_symmetry.space_group_name_H-M   'P 1'
#
loop_
_entity.id
_entity.type
_entity.pdbx_description
1 polymer ?
#
loop_
_entity_poly.entity_id
_entity_poly.type
_entity_poly.pdbx_seq_one_letter_code
_entity_poly.pdbx_strand_id
1 'polypeptide(L)'
;MMQGSRMQCLGSQSAATISQMSLRKWPRTFRMGLTLMVLFAATSTQYGYSPSSTIAGALPSAGTTVSDCDADTNKGTTTCKCLKEDTAPKPLSATMSEDSNVLQVTCENDLTFAPDDESGQKVCPENTTSLHQCCTTSAGSNACINVSDIFAGSQNGLQWEKDTTTTPTSPTRKLTVPKESFPYTDRKFVVGCLKNTRNADHCKVTVTVTARATAKKDQTVTCAYGASSNAEAQTITLSPSQNSFTLVCGTEGQILPSTYTKNFCVNTDKDITTACELKAYTSIIETYHETWWKETDATKAYTLQIPPTDFPEEAASIVVGCQKKAGQSSNERDNSSETHSLSACKVKVTIEGSPNSSGAAAMSGTKVSLTLTAVAIISAFAHAM
;
A
#
# COMPACT_ATOMS: atom_id res chain seq x y z
N MET A 1 -64.33 -27.98 -19.73
CA MET A 1 -63.88 -28.88 -18.65
C MET A 1 -62.44 -28.52 -18.33
N MET A 2 -62.21 -27.73 -17.28
CA MET A 2 -60.87 -27.45 -16.77
C MET A 2 -60.93 -27.65 -15.26
N GLN A 3 -60.21 -28.66 -14.80
CA GLN A 3 -60.16 -29.07 -13.40
C GLN A 3 -58.70 -29.07 -12.98
N GLY A 4 -58.40 -28.24 -11.98
CA GLY A 4 -57.07 -28.17 -11.38
C GLY A 4 -56.76 -29.39 -10.52
N SER A 5 -55.51 -29.46 -10.06
CA SER A 5 -55.13 -30.20 -8.85
C SER A 5 -53.82 -29.65 -8.28
N ARG A 6 -53.89 -29.34 -6.98
CA ARG A 6 -52.78 -29.18 -6.03
C ARG A 6 -52.31 -30.56 -5.56
N MET A 7 -51.05 -30.66 -5.13
CA MET A 7 -50.55 -31.45 -3.97
C MET A 7 -49.06 -31.05 -3.77
N GLN A 8 -48.62 -30.43 -2.67
CA GLN A 8 -48.37 -30.91 -1.29
C GLN A 8 -47.36 -32.05 -1.15
N CYS A 9 -46.31 -31.79 -0.36
CA CYS A 9 -45.54 -32.65 0.56
C CYS A 9 -44.14 -32.00 0.78
N LEU A 10 -43.45 -32.05 1.92
CA LEU A 10 -43.71 -32.46 3.30
C LEU A 10 -42.60 -31.80 4.14
N GLY A 11 -42.91 -31.33 5.35
CA GLY A 11 -41.89 -30.87 6.30
C GLY A 11 -41.16 -32.04 6.95
N SER A 12 -39.91 -31.82 7.37
CA SER A 12 -39.26 -32.63 8.40
C SER A 12 -38.36 -31.74 9.25
N GLN A 13 -38.66 -31.74 10.55
CA GLN A 13 -37.86 -31.14 11.61
C GLN A 13 -36.74 -32.13 12.00
N SER A 14 -35.56 -31.62 12.35
CA SER A 14 -34.64 -32.35 13.21
C SER A 14 -33.93 -31.37 14.12
N ALA A 15 -34.31 -31.45 15.39
CA ALA A 15 -33.63 -30.85 16.51
C ALA A 15 -32.31 -31.59 16.75
N ALA A 16 -31.22 -30.85 16.97
CA ALA A 16 -30.00 -31.39 17.55
C ALA A 16 -29.56 -30.48 18.70
N THR A 17 -29.59 -31.10 19.88
CA THR A 17 -29.26 -30.64 21.22
C THR A 17 -27.86 -30.06 21.32
N ILE A 18 -27.74 -28.82 21.81
CA ILE A 18 -26.48 -28.26 22.32
C ILE A 18 -26.46 -28.54 23.83
N SER A 19 -25.65 -29.49 24.25
CA SER A 19 -25.35 -29.71 25.67
C SER A 19 -23.99 -29.10 26.01
N GLN A 20 -23.99 -28.43 27.15
CA GLN A 20 -22.96 -27.55 27.68
C GLN A 20 -21.65 -28.30 27.96
N MET A 21 -20.51 -27.69 27.60
CA MET A 21 -19.20 -28.09 28.11
C MET A 21 -18.66 -27.03 29.06
N SER A 22 -18.44 -27.48 30.29
CA SER A 22 -18.02 -26.74 31.47
C SER A 22 -16.62 -26.14 31.36
N LEU A 23 -16.47 -24.89 31.81
CA LEU A 23 -15.18 -24.28 32.16
C LEU A 23 -14.49 -25.10 33.26
N ARG A 24 -13.31 -25.64 32.95
CA ARG A 24 -12.46 -26.34 33.92
C ARG A 24 -11.40 -25.38 34.47
N LYS A 25 -11.48 -25.19 35.79
CA LYS A 25 -10.66 -24.32 36.63
C LYS A 25 -9.20 -24.74 36.67
N TRP A 26 -8.35 -23.71 36.71
CA TRP A 26 -6.94 -23.71 37.08
C TRP A 26 -6.74 -24.15 38.54
N PRO A 27 -5.61 -24.82 38.85
CA PRO A 27 -4.97 -24.63 40.14
C PRO A 27 -3.54 -24.08 40.00
N ARG A 28 -3.32 -22.95 40.67
CA ARG A 28 -2.01 -22.47 41.14
C ARG A 28 -1.62 -23.23 42.39
N THR A 29 -0.33 -23.52 42.52
CA THR A 29 0.52 -23.66 43.75
C THR A 29 1.80 -24.39 43.28
N PHE A 30 3.01 -24.25 43.81
CA PHE A 30 3.73 -23.32 44.71
C PHE A 30 5.18 -23.90 44.78
N ARG A 31 6.17 -23.10 45.22
CA ARG A 31 7.58 -23.42 45.62
C ARG A 31 8.64 -22.97 44.60
N MET A 32 9.45 -21.91 44.78
CA MET A 32 10.27 -21.38 45.91
C MET A 32 11.68 -22.01 45.99
N GLY A 33 12.71 -21.15 45.92
CA GLY A 33 14.14 -21.42 46.16
C GLY A 33 14.93 -21.69 44.87
N LEU A 34 16.13 -21.14 44.61
CA LEU A 34 17.17 -20.61 45.48
C LEU A 34 18.13 -19.73 44.66
N THR A 35 18.51 -18.61 45.26
CA THR A 35 19.49 -17.59 44.85
C THR A 35 20.92 -18.15 44.78
N LEU A 36 21.73 -17.70 43.82
CA LEU A 36 23.18 -17.54 44.04
C LEU A 36 23.75 -16.41 43.14
N MET A 37 23.98 -15.27 43.78
CA MET A 37 24.84 -14.18 43.30
C MET A 37 26.29 -14.55 43.58
N VAL A 38 27.18 -14.43 42.59
CA VAL A 38 28.64 -14.43 42.83
C VAL A 38 29.21 -13.14 42.26
N LEU A 39 29.56 -12.25 43.18
CA LEU A 39 30.43 -11.09 42.99
C LEU A 39 31.88 -11.56 43.10
N PHE A 40 32.70 -11.25 42.09
CA PHE A 40 34.14 -11.14 42.26
C PHE A 40 34.57 -9.72 41.92
N ALA A 41 35.00 -9.00 42.96
CA ALA A 41 35.79 -7.79 42.87
C ALA A 41 37.27 -8.15 43.12
N ALA A 42 38.17 -7.71 42.24
CA ALA A 42 39.60 -7.54 42.51
C ALA A 42 40.16 -6.63 41.40
N THR A 43 40.26 -5.33 41.68
CA THR A 43 41.50 -4.58 41.96
C THR A 43 42.50 -4.49 40.81
N SER A 44 42.63 -3.24 40.33
CA SER A 44 43.66 -2.70 39.46
C SER A 44 45.09 -2.93 39.95
N THR A 45 45.96 -3.37 39.05
CA THR A 45 47.39 -2.99 39.04
C THR A 45 47.81 -2.68 37.62
N GLN A 46 48.19 -1.43 37.38
CA GLN A 46 48.89 -0.97 36.18
C GLN A 46 50.28 -1.62 36.15
N TYR A 47 50.67 -2.22 35.03
CA TYR A 47 52.06 -2.20 34.55
C TYR A 47 52.03 -2.33 33.03
N GLY A 48 52.74 -1.41 32.37
CA GLY A 48 52.81 -1.33 30.91
C GLY A 48 53.69 -2.40 30.27
N TYR A 49 53.88 -2.22 28.97
CA TYR A 49 54.62 -3.01 27.98
C TYR A 49 53.80 -4.02 27.18
N SER A 50 53.46 -3.59 25.96
CA SER A 50 53.29 -4.44 24.79
C SER A 50 54.52 -5.35 24.62
N PRO A 51 54.31 -6.59 24.17
CA PRO A 51 54.58 -6.84 22.76
C PRO A 51 53.50 -7.68 22.09
N SER A 52 53.45 -7.49 20.77
CA SER A 52 52.54 -8.08 19.79
C SER A 52 52.43 -9.60 19.90
N SER A 53 51.23 -10.09 20.25
CA SER A 53 50.85 -11.49 20.09
C SER A 53 49.91 -11.58 18.90
N THR A 54 50.42 -12.20 17.83
CA THR A 54 49.65 -12.66 16.68
C THR A 54 48.50 -13.56 17.16
N ILE A 55 47.29 -13.02 17.20
CA ILE A 55 46.10 -13.86 17.22
C ILE A 55 46.06 -14.50 15.85
N ALA A 56 46.34 -15.80 15.81
CA ALA A 56 45.89 -16.66 14.73
C ALA A 56 44.38 -16.44 14.63
N GLY A 57 43.98 -15.62 13.67
CA GLY A 57 42.57 -15.51 13.30
C GLY A 57 42.11 -16.92 13.00
N ALA A 58 41.19 -17.43 13.81
CA ALA A 58 40.36 -18.53 13.37
C ALA A 58 39.80 -18.09 12.03
N LEU A 59 40.20 -18.79 10.96
CA LEU A 59 39.55 -18.62 9.68
C LEU A 59 38.05 -18.75 9.93
N PRO A 60 37.19 -17.87 9.39
CA PRO A 60 35.79 -18.20 9.31
C PRO A 60 35.73 -19.54 8.57
N SER A 61 35.19 -20.56 9.25
CA SER A 61 34.77 -21.79 8.57
C SER A 61 33.99 -21.34 7.35
N ALA A 62 34.45 -21.73 6.16
CA ALA A 62 33.79 -21.43 4.91
C ALA A 62 32.31 -21.82 5.08
N GLY A 63 31.45 -20.82 5.20
CA GLY A 63 30.02 -21.06 5.26
C GLY A 63 29.65 -21.73 3.95
N THR A 64 28.96 -22.86 4.01
CA THR A 64 28.32 -23.45 2.84
C THR A 64 27.48 -22.35 2.18
N THR A 65 27.78 -21.97 0.95
CA THR A 65 26.94 -21.06 0.16
C THR A 65 25.59 -21.73 -0.03
N VAL A 66 24.52 -21.06 0.39
CA VAL A 66 23.13 -21.54 0.31
C VAL A 66 22.36 -20.58 -0.60
N SER A 67 21.31 -21.08 -1.27
CA SER A 67 20.41 -20.22 -2.06
C SER A 67 19.83 -19.08 -1.24
N ASP A 68 19.77 -17.90 -1.85
CA ASP A 68 19.27 -16.69 -1.21
C ASP A 68 18.75 -15.67 -2.23
N CYS A 69 17.98 -14.69 -1.75
CA CYS A 69 17.55 -13.51 -2.51
C CYS A 69 18.19 -12.25 -1.94
N ASP A 70 18.97 -11.55 -2.76
CA ASP A 70 19.64 -10.30 -2.41
C ASP A 70 18.98 -9.12 -3.15
N ALA A 71 18.70 -8.04 -2.43
CA ALA A 71 18.10 -6.83 -2.99
C ALA A 71 19.15 -5.71 -3.13
N ASP A 72 19.50 -5.38 -4.38
CA ASP A 72 20.32 -4.21 -4.71
C ASP A 72 19.41 -2.98 -4.84
N THR A 73 19.25 -2.26 -3.73
CA THR A 73 18.42 -1.05 -3.65
C THR A 73 18.91 0.07 -4.53
N ASN A 74 20.21 0.12 -4.89
CA ASN A 74 20.75 1.15 -5.77
C ASN A 74 20.35 0.92 -7.24
N LYS A 75 20.17 -0.34 -7.62
CA LYS A 75 19.77 -0.74 -8.98
C LYS A 75 18.29 -1.08 -9.10
N GLY A 76 17.53 -1.05 -8.00
CA GLY A 76 16.14 -1.48 -7.97
C GLY A 76 15.96 -2.92 -8.45
N THR A 77 16.93 -3.79 -8.15
CA THR A 77 16.97 -5.18 -8.62
C THR A 77 17.08 -6.15 -7.46
N THR A 78 16.13 -7.09 -7.38
CA THR A 78 16.21 -8.23 -6.48
C THR A 78 16.67 -9.47 -7.25
N THR A 79 17.72 -10.14 -6.79
CA THR A 79 18.27 -11.35 -7.43
C THR A 79 18.18 -12.54 -6.49
N CYS A 80 17.42 -13.56 -6.90
CA CYS A 80 17.34 -14.85 -6.22
C CYS A 80 18.22 -15.87 -6.93
N LYS A 81 19.21 -16.41 -6.22
CA LYS A 81 20.12 -17.45 -6.74
C LYS A 81 19.76 -18.79 -6.12
N CYS A 82 19.48 -19.74 -6.99
CA CYS A 82 19.16 -21.12 -6.63
C CYS A 82 20.38 -22.01 -6.93
N LEU A 83 21.12 -22.36 -5.88
CA LEU A 83 22.36 -23.13 -5.92
C LEU A 83 22.06 -24.63 -5.98
N LYS A 84 22.83 -25.37 -6.78
CA LYS A 84 22.64 -26.82 -6.96
C LYS A 84 22.95 -27.62 -5.69
N GLU A 85 23.85 -27.09 -4.87
CA GLU A 85 24.41 -27.69 -3.66
C GLU A 85 23.37 -27.84 -2.54
N ASP A 86 22.20 -27.22 -2.68
CA ASP A 86 21.11 -27.38 -1.74
C ASP A 86 20.61 -28.82 -1.69
N THR A 87 20.72 -29.42 -0.51
CA THR A 87 20.36 -30.81 -0.27
C THR A 87 18.85 -31.04 -0.14
N ALA A 88 18.06 -29.98 0.02
CA ALA A 88 16.61 -30.01 0.18
C ALA A 88 15.97 -28.77 -0.45
N PRO A 89 14.68 -28.83 -0.85
CA PRO A 89 13.99 -27.69 -1.44
C PRO A 89 14.04 -26.45 -0.55
N LYS A 90 14.61 -25.35 -1.06
CA LYS A 90 14.74 -24.10 -0.30
C LYS A 90 13.56 -23.16 -0.54
N PRO A 91 12.85 -22.72 0.52
CA PRO A 91 11.94 -21.60 0.42
C PRO A 91 12.73 -20.29 0.45
N LEU A 92 12.51 -19.45 -0.55
CA LEU A 92 13.07 -18.12 -0.70
C LEU A 92 11.94 -17.10 -0.75
N SER A 93 12.25 -15.85 -0.39
CA SER A 93 11.29 -14.74 -0.46
C SER A 93 11.93 -13.56 -1.16
N ALA A 94 11.17 -12.95 -2.07
CA ALA A 94 11.56 -11.74 -2.78
C ALA A 94 10.45 -10.70 -2.69
N THR A 95 10.85 -9.44 -2.75
CA THR A 95 9.91 -8.32 -2.79
C THR A 95 10.17 -7.49 -4.04
N MET A 96 9.08 -7.11 -4.71
CA MET A 96 9.07 -6.15 -5.81
C MET A 96 8.24 -4.93 -5.41
N SER A 97 8.72 -3.74 -5.73
CA SER A 97 8.08 -2.45 -5.45
C SER A 97 8.36 -1.43 -6.56
N GLU A 98 7.75 -0.24 -6.51
CA GLU A 98 8.05 0.85 -7.45
C GLU A 98 9.53 1.26 -7.45
N ASP A 99 10.24 1.04 -6.33
CA ASP A 99 11.67 1.32 -6.19
C ASP A 99 12.57 0.12 -6.53
N SER A 100 12.07 -1.11 -6.35
CA SER A 100 12.75 -2.35 -6.77
C SER A 100 11.87 -3.12 -7.75
N ASN A 101 11.89 -2.67 -9.01
CA ASN A 101 10.96 -3.12 -10.04
C ASN A 101 11.52 -4.21 -10.98
N VAL A 102 12.72 -4.70 -10.69
CA VAL A 102 13.37 -5.78 -11.43
C VAL A 102 13.56 -6.98 -10.52
N LEU A 103 13.13 -8.15 -10.98
CA LEU A 103 13.36 -9.43 -10.31
C LEU A 103 14.15 -10.36 -11.24
N GLN A 104 15.24 -10.92 -10.72
CA GLN A 104 16.03 -11.96 -11.37
C GLN A 104 15.98 -13.26 -10.57
N VAL A 105 15.80 -14.38 -11.27
CA VAL A 105 15.89 -15.72 -10.70
C VAL A 105 16.91 -16.51 -11.50
N THR A 106 18.01 -16.87 -10.85
CA THR A 106 19.09 -17.67 -11.44
C THR A 106 18.94 -19.12 -10.97
N CYS A 107 18.77 -20.03 -11.92
CA CYS A 107 18.83 -21.47 -11.67
C CYS A 107 20.21 -21.96 -12.07
N GLU A 108 21.06 -22.36 -11.13
CA GLU A 108 22.42 -22.79 -11.48
C GLU A 108 22.48 -24.20 -12.08
N ASN A 109 23.45 -24.38 -12.97
CA ASN A 109 23.78 -25.62 -13.65
C ASN A 109 22.60 -26.21 -14.44
N ASP A 110 22.17 -27.41 -14.05
CA ASP A 110 21.11 -28.21 -14.68
C ASP A 110 19.74 -28.00 -14.04
N LEU A 111 19.60 -27.00 -13.16
CA LEU A 111 18.31 -26.60 -12.63
C LEU A 111 17.48 -25.87 -13.70
N THR A 112 16.17 -26.06 -13.68
CA THR A 112 15.24 -25.47 -14.66
C THR A 112 14.30 -24.48 -13.99
N PHE A 113 14.13 -23.28 -14.57
CA PHE A 113 13.16 -22.30 -14.08
C PHE A 113 11.72 -22.83 -14.16
N ALA A 114 10.90 -22.51 -13.16
CA ALA A 114 9.49 -22.87 -13.12
C ALA A 114 8.57 -21.68 -12.75
N PRO A 115 7.36 -21.63 -13.33
CA PRO A 115 6.80 -22.62 -14.27
C PRO A 115 7.51 -22.59 -15.63
N ASP A 116 7.64 -23.76 -16.26
CA ASP A 116 8.24 -23.85 -17.59
C ASP A 116 7.20 -23.41 -18.62
N ASP A 117 7.27 -22.14 -18.99
CA ASP A 117 6.39 -21.52 -19.95
C ASP A 117 7.22 -20.82 -21.04
N GLU A 118 7.03 -21.26 -22.28
CA GLU A 118 7.78 -20.72 -23.43
C GLU A 118 7.47 -19.24 -23.68
N SER A 119 6.24 -18.80 -23.36
CA SER A 119 5.83 -17.40 -23.52
C SER A 119 6.42 -16.49 -22.44
N GLY A 120 6.89 -17.03 -21.31
CA GLY A 120 7.34 -16.27 -20.15
C GLY A 120 6.22 -15.50 -19.45
N GLN A 121 4.95 -15.77 -19.73
CA GLN A 121 3.83 -15.00 -19.19
C GLN A 121 3.18 -15.66 -17.98
N LYS A 122 3.56 -16.91 -17.66
CA LYS A 122 2.92 -17.66 -16.57
C LYS A 122 3.72 -17.60 -15.28
N VAL A 123 2.98 -17.52 -14.18
CA VAL A 123 3.49 -17.70 -12.82
C VAL A 123 2.52 -18.55 -12.01
N CYS A 124 3.00 -19.07 -10.88
CA CYS A 124 2.20 -19.88 -9.99
C CYS A 124 1.43 -19.00 -8.99
N PRO A 125 0.20 -19.38 -8.60
CA PRO A 125 -0.57 -18.63 -7.62
C PRO A 125 0.11 -18.68 -6.23
N GLU A 126 -0.21 -17.72 -5.36
CA GLU A 126 0.39 -17.57 -4.03
C GLU A 126 0.34 -18.84 -3.15
N ASN A 127 -0.70 -19.65 -3.30
CA ASN A 127 -0.97 -20.84 -2.49
C ASN A 127 -0.30 -22.11 -3.05
N THR A 128 0.64 -21.96 -3.98
CA THR A 128 1.37 -23.07 -4.58
C THR A 128 2.21 -23.79 -3.53
N THR A 129 1.81 -25.01 -3.21
CA THR A 129 2.54 -25.90 -2.29
C THR A 129 3.76 -26.51 -2.97
N SER A 130 3.54 -27.08 -4.15
CA SER A 130 4.53 -27.78 -4.97
C SER A 130 4.75 -27.06 -6.30
N LEU A 131 5.95 -26.49 -6.50
CA LEU A 131 6.29 -25.73 -7.71
C LEU A 131 6.24 -26.60 -8.97
N HIS A 132 6.71 -27.85 -8.91
CA HIS A 132 6.66 -28.79 -10.04
C HIS A 132 5.23 -29.21 -10.46
N GLN A 133 4.22 -28.95 -9.63
CA GLN A 133 2.82 -29.24 -9.94
C GLN A 133 2.07 -28.02 -10.50
N CYS A 134 2.66 -26.84 -10.39
CA CYS A 134 2.12 -25.63 -10.98
C CYS A 134 2.10 -25.74 -12.52
N CYS A 135 1.10 -25.14 -13.16
CA CYS A 135 0.87 -25.21 -14.61
C CYS A 135 0.54 -26.62 -15.14
N THR A 136 0.39 -27.65 -14.29
CA THR A 136 0.08 -29.02 -14.77
C THR A 136 -1.40 -29.23 -15.09
N THR A 137 -2.27 -28.34 -14.63
CA THR A 137 -3.72 -28.36 -14.90
C THR A 137 -4.21 -27.00 -15.36
N SER A 138 -5.28 -26.98 -16.15
CA SER A 138 -5.91 -25.73 -16.63
C SER A 138 -6.88 -25.11 -15.61
N ALA A 139 -7.13 -25.77 -14.47
CA ALA A 139 -8.04 -25.31 -13.42
C ALA A 139 -7.59 -25.78 -12.02
N GLY A 140 -8.01 -25.06 -10.98
CA GLY A 140 -7.70 -25.35 -9.57
C GLY A 140 -6.49 -24.59 -9.04
N SER A 141 -6.03 -24.96 -7.83
CA SER A 141 -4.87 -24.31 -7.17
C SER A 141 -3.53 -24.49 -7.90
N ASN A 142 -3.48 -25.42 -8.88
CA ASN A 142 -2.31 -25.71 -9.69
C ASN A 142 -2.36 -25.02 -11.06
N ALA A 143 -3.45 -24.29 -11.37
CA ALA A 143 -3.55 -23.52 -12.59
C ALA A 143 -2.65 -22.28 -12.50
N CYS A 144 -1.86 -22.06 -13.53
CA CYS A 144 -1.08 -20.85 -13.65
C CYS A 144 -1.95 -19.64 -13.95
N ILE A 145 -1.46 -18.48 -13.51
CA ILE A 145 -2.05 -17.18 -13.81
C ILE A 145 -1.11 -16.42 -14.73
N ASN A 146 -1.67 -15.49 -15.51
CA ASN A 146 -0.83 -14.58 -16.28
C ASN A 146 -0.16 -13.59 -15.32
N VAL A 147 1.14 -13.37 -15.50
CA VAL A 147 1.90 -12.40 -14.72
C VAL A 147 1.33 -10.99 -14.89
N SER A 148 0.76 -10.66 -16.06
CA SER A 148 0.08 -9.38 -16.30
C SER A 148 -1.07 -9.11 -15.34
N ASP A 149 -1.79 -10.16 -14.93
CA ASP A 149 -3.02 -10.04 -14.14
C ASP A 149 -2.76 -9.65 -12.68
N ILE A 150 -1.48 -9.71 -12.26
CA ILE A 150 -1.02 -9.32 -10.94
C ILE A 150 -0.84 -7.80 -10.85
N PHE A 151 -0.60 -7.14 -11.98
CA PHE A 151 -0.26 -5.74 -12.09
C PHE A 151 -1.44 -4.91 -12.58
N ALA A 152 -1.42 -3.61 -12.29
CA ALA A 152 -2.45 -2.69 -12.73
C ALA A 152 -2.25 -2.26 -14.19
N GLY A 153 -3.35 -1.92 -14.86
CA GLY A 153 -3.34 -1.43 -16.25
C GLY A 153 -3.18 -2.55 -17.30
N SER A 154 -3.14 -2.16 -18.58
CA SER A 154 -2.94 -3.11 -19.68
C SER A 154 -1.45 -3.39 -19.82
N GLN A 155 -1.01 -4.54 -19.32
CA GLN A 155 0.39 -5.00 -19.39
C GLN A 155 0.62 -5.88 -20.62
N ASN A 156 0.35 -5.34 -21.82
CA ASN A 156 0.58 -6.07 -23.06
C ASN A 156 2.07 -6.40 -23.21
N GLY A 157 2.43 -7.67 -23.05
CA GLY A 157 3.79 -8.15 -23.25
C GLY A 157 4.67 -8.19 -21.99
N LEU A 158 4.12 -7.99 -20.78
CA LEU A 158 4.88 -8.26 -19.56
C LEU A 158 5.20 -9.76 -19.48
N GLN A 159 6.49 -10.08 -19.50
CA GLN A 159 6.96 -11.45 -19.58
C GLN A 159 8.34 -11.62 -18.92
N TRP A 160 8.65 -12.86 -18.56
CA TRP A 160 9.95 -13.30 -18.11
C TRP A 160 10.91 -13.50 -19.28
N GLU A 161 11.94 -12.66 -19.32
CA GLU A 161 12.97 -12.71 -20.35
C GLU A 161 14.17 -13.54 -19.89
N LYS A 162 14.90 -14.12 -20.84
CA LYS A 162 16.21 -14.73 -20.55
C LYS A 162 17.24 -13.61 -20.45
N ASP A 163 18.00 -13.60 -19.36
CA ASP A 163 19.11 -12.66 -19.22
C ASP A 163 20.32 -13.16 -20.03
N THR A 164 20.53 -12.56 -21.20
CA THR A 164 21.60 -12.93 -22.13
C THR A 164 22.99 -12.52 -21.66
N THR A 165 23.10 -11.75 -20.56
CA THR A 165 24.39 -11.38 -19.97
C THR A 165 24.95 -12.45 -19.04
N THR A 166 24.15 -13.49 -18.74
CA THR A 166 24.53 -14.58 -17.84
C THR A 166 25.13 -15.77 -18.57
N THR A 167 26.03 -16.49 -17.90
CA THR A 167 26.70 -17.67 -18.47
C THR A 167 25.69 -18.78 -18.76
N PRO A 168 25.87 -19.59 -19.83
CA PRO A 168 24.97 -20.69 -20.18
C PRO A 168 24.76 -21.71 -19.05
N THR A 169 25.72 -21.80 -18.12
CA THR A 169 25.70 -22.67 -16.95
C THR A 169 24.85 -22.14 -15.79
N SER A 170 24.31 -20.92 -15.87
CA SER A 170 23.46 -20.34 -14.81
C SER A 170 22.33 -19.52 -15.46
N PRO A 171 21.39 -20.17 -16.17
CA PRO A 171 20.31 -19.47 -16.84
C PRO A 171 19.52 -18.61 -15.86
N THR A 172 19.48 -17.32 -16.15
CA THR A 172 18.74 -16.34 -15.36
C THR A 172 17.51 -15.87 -16.11
N ARG A 173 16.38 -15.84 -15.40
CA ARG A 173 15.13 -15.23 -15.87
C ARG A 173 14.95 -13.88 -15.20
N LYS A 174 14.58 -12.88 -15.98
CA LYS A 174 14.39 -11.50 -15.54
C LYS A 174 12.95 -11.05 -15.81
N LEU A 175 12.31 -10.46 -14.81
CA LEU A 175 11.04 -9.75 -14.93
C LEU A 175 11.28 -8.28 -14.62
N THR A 176 10.90 -7.39 -15.54
CA THR A 176 10.97 -5.94 -15.35
C THR A 176 9.57 -5.36 -15.43
N VAL A 177 9.13 -4.72 -14.35
CA VAL A 177 7.77 -4.18 -14.24
C VAL A 177 7.82 -2.65 -14.38
N PRO A 178 7.00 -2.03 -15.23
CA PRO A 178 6.88 -0.57 -15.24
C PRO A 178 6.33 -0.04 -13.92
N LYS A 179 6.94 1.02 -13.36
CA LYS A 179 6.61 1.52 -12.01
C LYS A 179 5.13 1.90 -11.86
N GLU A 180 4.56 2.47 -12.90
CA GLU A 180 3.15 2.88 -12.94
C GLU A 180 2.16 1.72 -12.89
N SER A 181 2.64 0.49 -13.11
CA SER A 181 1.85 -0.74 -13.21
C SER A 181 1.78 -1.51 -11.90
N PHE A 182 2.44 -1.06 -10.84
CA PHE A 182 2.33 -1.70 -9.54
C PHE A 182 0.87 -1.67 -9.04
N PRO A 183 0.41 -2.76 -8.40
CA PRO A 183 -1.00 -2.95 -8.07
C PRO A 183 -1.48 -1.98 -6.99
N TYR A 184 -2.80 -1.86 -6.84
CA TYR A 184 -3.42 -1.06 -5.78
C TYR A 184 -3.50 -1.80 -4.44
N THR A 185 -3.32 -3.13 -4.41
CA THR A 185 -3.20 -3.93 -3.18
C THR A 185 -1.99 -4.84 -3.28
N ASP A 186 -1.41 -5.24 -2.15
CA ASP A 186 -0.32 -6.21 -2.14
C ASP A 186 -0.76 -7.52 -2.81
N ARG A 187 0.10 -8.07 -3.67
CA ARG A 187 -0.14 -9.33 -4.39
C ARG A 187 1.03 -10.29 -4.16
N LYS A 188 0.78 -11.57 -4.39
CA LYS A 188 1.80 -12.62 -4.30
C LYS A 188 1.69 -13.59 -5.45
N PHE A 189 2.84 -14.10 -5.87
CA PHE A 189 2.93 -15.23 -6.80
C PHE A 189 4.18 -16.05 -6.47
N VAL A 190 4.30 -17.20 -7.11
CA VAL A 190 5.40 -18.14 -6.89
C VAL A 190 6.08 -18.48 -8.21
N VAL A 191 7.41 -18.51 -8.16
CA VAL A 191 8.31 -19.02 -9.22
C VAL A 191 9.45 -19.79 -8.55
N GLY A 192 10.43 -20.27 -9.32
CA GLY A 192 11.66 -20.81 -8.74
C GLY A 192 12.37 -21.74 -9.69
N CYS A 193 13.05 -22.74 -9.12
CA CYS A 193 13.85 -23.70 -9.87
C CYS A 193 13.46 -25.13 -9.48
N LEU A 194 13.38 -25.99 -10.48
CA LEU A 194 13.18 -27.43 -10.35
C LEU A 194 14.49 -28.16 -10.60
N LYS A 195 14.57 -29.40 -10.09
CA LYS A 195 15.62 -30.33 -10.51
C LYS A 195 15.50 -30.61 -12.01
N ASN A 196 16.59 -31.02 -12.64
CA ASN A 196 16.64 -31.32 -14.08
C ASN A 196 15.54 -32.31 -14.54
N THR A 197 15.15 -33.24 -13.68
CA THR A 197 14.06 -34.20 -13.91
C THR A 197 12.66 -33.58 -13.90
N ARG A 198 12.53 -32.29 -13.53
CA ARG A 198 11.30 -31.47 -13.47
C ARG A 198 10.15 -32.06 -12.64
N ASN A 199 10.42 -33.08 -11.85
CA ASN A 199 9.45 -33.78 -11.00
C ASN A 199 9.59 -33.43 -9.51
N ALA A 200 10.49 -32.52 -9.17
CA ALA A 200 10.76 -32.13 -7.80
C ALA A 200 11.23 -30.68 -7.74
N ASP A 201 10.72 -29.97 -6.74
CA ASP A 201 11.14 -28.62 -6.39
C ASP A 201 12.61 -28.63 -5.95
N HIS A 202 13.33 -27.57 -6.28
CA HIS A 202 14.69 -27.34 -5.78
C HIS A 202 14.75 -26.03 -4.99
N CYS A 203 14.19 -24.97 -5.54
CA CYS A 203 13.99 -23.71 -4.82
C CYS A 203 12.62 -23.15 -5.18
N LYS A 204 11.93 -22.60 -4.18
CA LYS A 204 10.63 -21.96 -4.33
C LYS A 204 10.73 -20.51 -3.88
N VAL A 205 10.57 -19.58 -4.81
CA VAL A 205 10.61 -18.14 -4.55
C VAL A 205 9.19 -17.63 -4.43
N THR A 206 8.78 -17.27 -3.22
CA THR A 206 7.54 -16.52 -3.00
C THR A 206 7.83 -15.05 -3.25
N VAL A 207 7.21 -14.48 -4.28
CA VAL A 207 7.39 -13.08 -4.66
C VAL A 207 6.22 -12.29 -4.09
N THR A 208 6.53 -11.32 -3.24
CA THR A 208 5.58 -10.30 -2.79
C THR A 208 5.71 -9.08 -3.67
N VAL A 209 4.62 -8.71 -4.35
CA VAL A 209 4.51 -7.46 -5.08
C VAL A 209 3.81 -6.47 -4.18
N THR A 210 4.54 -5.49 -3.67
CA THR A 210 3.95 -4.44 -2.83
C THR A 210 3.05 -3.56 -3.69
N ALA A 211 1.91 -3.15 -3.15
CA ALA A 211 1.11 -2.12 -3.78
C ALA A 211 1.92 -0.84 -3.94
N ARG A 212 1.54 -0.06 -4.93
CA ARG A 212 2.06 1.30 -5.12
C ARG A 212 1.77 2.19 -3.90
N ALA A 213 2.54 3.26 -3.76
CA ALA A 213 2.19 4.32 -2.83
C ALA A 213 0.91 5.04 -3.27
N THR A 214 0.10 5.47 -2.30
CA THR A 214 -0.92 6.49 -2.55
C THR A 214 -0.20 7.75 -2.99
N ALA A 215 -0.60 8.29 -4.14
CA ALA A 215 0.11 9.37 -4.78
C ALA A 215 -0.82 10.53 -5.10
N LYS A 216 -0.34 11.75 -4.84
CA LYS A 216 -0.94 13.00 -5.31
C LYS A 216 -0.22 13.47 -6.56
N LYS A 217 -0.99 13.72 -7.62
CA LYS A 217 -0.54 14.44 -8.81
C LYS A 217 -1.49 15.61 -9.05
N ASP A 218 -0.97 16.83 -8.96
CA ASP A 218 -1.75 18.06 -9.00
C ASP A 218 -2.88 18.03 -7.96
N GLN A 219 -4.14 18.19 -8.39
CA GLN A 219 -5.34 18.11 -7.55
C GLN A 219 -5.98 16.70 -7.54
N THR A 220 -5.26 15.68 -8.00
CA THR A 220 -5.74 14.29 -8.02
C THR A 220 -4.97 13.45 -7.02
N VAL A 221 -5.68 12.81 -6.09
CA VAL A 221 -5.12 11.79 -5.20
C VAL A 221 -5.57 10.41 -5.69
N THR A 222 -4.61 9.54 -5.95
CA THR A 222 -4.85 8.14 -6.34
C THR A 222 -4.51 7.22 -5.17
N CYS A 223 -5.52 6.56 -4.61
CA CYS A 223 -5.37 5.74 -3.43
C CYS A 223 -4.93 4.31 -3.77
N ALA A 224 -4.09 3.75 -2.90
CA ALA A 224 -3.74 2.35 -2.85
C ALA A 224 -3.91 1.81 -1.42
N TYR A 225 -3.88 0.49 -1.28
CA TYR A 225 -4.36 -0.27 -0.13
C TYR A 225 -3.42 -1.40 0.28
N GLY A 226 -2.15 -1.33 -0.13
CA GLY A 226 -1.10 -2.21 0.42
C GLY A 226 -0.75 -1.80 1.84
N ALA A 227 0.00 -2.67 2.54
CA ALA A 227 0.39 -2.45 3.93
C ALA A 227 1.16 -1.13 4.13
N SER A 228 1.95 -0.72 3.13
CA SER A 228 2.76 0.50 3.15
C SER A 228 2.22 1.65 2.29
N SER A 229 1.10 1.46 1.58
CA SER A 229 0.62 2.44 0.58
C SER A 229 0.29 3.82 1.15
N ASN A 230 -0.11 3.90 2.42
CA ASN A 230 -0.66 5.11 3.03
C ASN A 230 0.25 5.69 4.12
N ALA A 231 1.57 5.49 4.00
CA ALA A 231 2.55 6.03 4.95
C ALA A 231 2.59 7.56 4.96
N GLU A 232 2.41 8.19 3.79
CA GLU A 232 2.39 9.64 3.65
C GLU A 232 0.96 10.21 3.72
N ALA A 233 0.80 11.25 4.53
CA ALA A 233 -0.46 11.97 4.64
C ALA A 233 -0.75 12.76 3.35
N GLN A 234 -1.96 12.58 2.79
CA GLN A 234 -2.36 13.27 1.58
C GLN A 234 -3.12 14.56 1.91
N THR A 235 -2.65 15.68 1.35
CA THR A 235 -3.24 17.00 1.56
C THR A 235 -3.57 17.72 0.26
N ILE A 236 -4.76 18.28 0.17
CA ILE A 236 -5.24 19.11 -0.94
C ILE A 236 -5.64 20.48 -0.40
N THR A 237 -5.42 21.52 -1.20
CA THR A 237 -5.92 22.87 -0.92
C THR A 237 -6.81 23.29 -2.09
N LEU A 238 -8.01 23.79 -1.77
CA LEU A 238 -8.95 24.36 -2.71
C LEU A 238 -8.98 25.88 -2.50
N SER A 239 -8.82 26.61 -3.59
CA SER A 239 -8.99 28.07 -3.67
C SER A 239 -9.96 28.40 -4.80
N PRO A 240 -10.49 29.64 -4.89
CA PRO A 240 -11.31 30.04 -6.03
C PRO A 240 -10.66 29.81 -7.40
N SER A 241 -9.32 29.85 -7.47
CA SER A 241 -8.55 29.61 -8.69
C SER A 241 -8.22 28.12 -8.93
N GLN A 242 -8.23 27.31 -7.87
CA GLN A 242 -8.01 25.86 -7.89
C GLN A 242 -9.16 25.17 -7.18
N ASN A 243 -10.33 25.25 -7.77
CA ASN A 243 -11.60 25.01 -7.10
C ASN A 243 -12.13 23.57 -7.19
N SER A 244 -11.26 22.65 -7.58
CA SER A 244 -11.62 21.25 -7.79
C SER A 244 -10.51 20.33 -7.29
N PHE A 245 -10.90 19.15 -6.81
CA PHE A 245 -9.99 18.02 -6.61
C PHE A 245 -10.67 16.69 -6.93
N THR A 246 -9.85 15.69 -7.26
CA THR A 246 -10.31 14.34 -7.60
C THR A 246 -9.67 13.31 -6.67
N LEU A 247 -10.48 12.42 -6.13
CA LEU A 247 -10.10 11.25 -5.35
C LEU A 247 -10.36 9.99 -6.15
N VAL A 248 -9.32 9.23 -6.50
CA VAL A 248 -9.44 7.97 -7.23
C VAL A 248 -9.30 6.81 -6.25
N CYS A 249 -10.42 6.15 -5.96
CA CYS A 249 -10.41 4.94 -5.13
C CYS A 249 -10.10 3.67 -5.94
N GLY A 250 -10.27 3.68 -7.26
CA GLY A 250 -10.11 2.49 -8.08
C GLY A 250 -11.19 1.44 -7.82
N THR A 251 -11.16 0.36 -8.60
CA THR A 251 -12.19 -0.69 -8.54
C THR A 251 -12.14 -1.52 -7.25
N GLU A 252 -10.99 -1.59 -6.60
CA GLU A 252 -10.75 -2.31 -5.34
C GLU A 252 -11.09 -1.47 -4.10
N GLY A 253 -11.31 -0.17 -4.29
CA GLY A 253 -11.61 0.79 -3.22
C GLY A 253 -13.07 1.22 -3.16
N GLN A 254 -13.45 1.74 -2.00
CA GLN A 254 -14.73 2.39 -1.74
C GLN A 254 -14.49 3.73 -1.05
N ILE A 255 -15.18 4.78 -1.51
CA ILE A 255 -15.11 6.13 -0.92
C ILE A 255 -15.67 6.19 0.51
N LEU A 256 -15.02 7.01 1.33
CA LEU A 256 -15.39 7.34 2.70
C LEU A 256 -15.57 8.85 2.89
N PRO A 257 -16.60 9.29 3.64
CA PRO A 257 -17.67 8.43 4.15
C PRO A 257 -18.57 7.93 3.00
N SER A 258 -19.34 6.86 3.22
CA SER A 258 -20.27 6.36 2.18
C SER A 258 -21.33 7.41 1.77
N THR A 259 -21.54 8.42 2.61
CA THR A 259 -22.41 9.58 2.36
C THR A 259 -21.63 10.83 1.91
N TYR A 260 -20.49 10.64 1.21
CA TYR A 260 -19.55 11.69 0.81
C TYR A 260 -20.17 12.88 0.05
N THR A 261 -21.33 12.71 -0.59
CA THR A 261 -22.05 13.80 -1.27
C THR A 261 -22.80 14.72 -0.30
N LYS A 262 -22.95 14.34 0.97
CA LYS A 262 -23.66 15.13 1.99
C LYS A 262 -22.78 15.45 3.18
N ASN A 263 -21.90 14.52 3.54
CA ASN A 263 -21.11 14.59 4.75
C ASN A 263 -19.62 14.40 4.46
N PHE A 264 -18.81 14.95 5.35
CA PHE A 264 -17.39 14.71 5.43
C PHE A 264 -17.02 14.27 6.85
N CYS A 265 -15.80 13.77 7.03
CA CYS A 265 -15.27 13.45 8.36
C CYS A 265 -14.58 14.69 8.95
N VAL A 266 -14.93 15.07 10.17
CA VAL A 266 -14.22 16.12 10.92
C VAL A 266 -12.78 15.67 11.17
N ASN A 267 -11.86 16.63 11.11
CA ASN A 267 -10.42 16.44 11.23
C ASN A 267 -10.05 15.45 12.35
N THR A 268 -9.49 14.30 11.97
CA THR A 268 -8.88 13.37 12.91
C THR A 268 -7.56 12.85 12.36
N ASP A 269 -6.51 12.85 13.19
CA ASP A 269 -5.27 12.10 12.93
C ASP A 269 -5.52 10.58 12.97
N LYS A 270 -6.69 10.19 13.49
CA LYS A 270 -7.17 8.82 13.61
C LYS A 270 -7.57 8.23 12.25
N ASP A 271 -7.80 6.92 12.26
CA ASP A 271 -8.25 6.14 11.12
C ASP A 271 -9.67 6.55 10.69
N ILE A 272 -9.84 6.94 9.43
CA ILE A 272 -11.12 7.36 8.85
C ILE A 272 -12.18 6.24 8.85
N THR A 273 -11.76 4.98 8.92
CA THR A 273 -12.67 3.81 8.93
C THR A 273 -13.38 3.61 10.27
N THR A 274 -12.78 4.06 11.38
CA THR A 274 -13.30 3.80 12.74
C THR A 274 -13.59 5.06 13.54
N ALA A 275 -13.02 6.21 13.14
CA ALA A 275 -13.11 7.45 13.91
C ALA A 275 -13.66 8.65 13.11
N CYS A 276 -14.37 8.39 11.99
CA CYS A 276 -15.01 9.44 11.21
C CYS A 276 -16.23 10.02 11.95
N GLU A 277 -16.09 11.22 12.50
CA GLU A 277 -17.22 12.04 12.95
C GLU A 277 -17.82 12.75 11.74
N LEU A 278 -19.08 12.45 11.41
CA LEU A 278 -19.74 13.01 10.24
C LEU A 278 -20.24 14.43 10.49
N LYS A 279 -19.92 15.35 9.58
CA LYS A 279 -20.48 16.70 9.54
C LYS A 279 -20.96 17.03 8.11
N ALA A 280 -22.05 17.78 8.00
CA ALA A 280 -22.60 18.17 6.70
C ALA A 280 -21.77 19.29 6.05
N TYR A 281 -21.63 19.28 4.73
CA TYR A 281 -20.95 20.37 4.01
C TYR A 281 -21.62 21.73 4.21
N THR A 282 -22.94 21.77 4.39
CA THR A 282 -23.70 22.99 4.69
C THR A 282 -23.26 23.69 5.97
N SER A 283 -22.57 22.99 6.86
CA SER A 283 -22.03 23.56 8.10
C SER A 283 -20.72 24.35 7.92
N ILE A 284 -20.13 24.29 6.73
CA ILE A 284 -18.92 25.03 6.37
C ILE A 284 -19.10 25.86 5.09
N ILE A 285 -20.01 25.46 4.19
CA ILE A 285 -20.38 26.18 2.97
C ILE A 285 -21.90 26.20 2.90
N GLU A 286 -22.53 27.33 3.24
CA GLU A 286 -23.99 27.43 3.35
C GLU A 286 -24.72 27.11 2.04
N THR A 287 -24.14 27.51 0.90
CA THR A 287 -24.68 27.33 -0.46
C THR A 287 -24.34 25.97 -1.08
N TYR A 288 -23.86 25.01 -0.29
CA TYR A 288 -23.44 23.71 -0.78
C TYR A 288 -24.57 22.95 -1.52
N HIS A 289 -24.21 22.31 -2.64
CA HIS A 289 -25.08 21.40 -3.37
C HIS A 289 -24.41 20.03 -3.61
N GLU A 290 -25.17 18.94 -3.46
CA GLU A 290 -24.66 17.57 -3.69
C GLU A 290 -24.13 17.35 -5.12
N THR A 291 -24.61 18.14 -6.09
CA THR A 291 -24.19 18.11 -7.50
C THR A 291 -22.76 18.59 -7.74
N TRP A 292 -22.11 19.15 -6.71
CA TRP A 292 -20.70 19.52 -6.75
C TRP A 292 -19.78 18.29 -6.75
N TRP A 293 -20.30 17.13 -6.33
CA TRP A 293 -19.64 15.85 -6.49
C TRP A 293 -20.00 15.19 -7.81
N LYS A 294 -18.99 14.70 -8.52
CA LYS A 294 -19.13 13.87 -9.72
C LYS A 294 -18.41 12.55 -9.53
N GLU A 295 -19.07 11.45 -9.87
CA GLU A 295 -18.47 10.11 -9.87
C GLU A 295 -18.22 9.65 -11.31
N THR A 296 -17.06 9.04 -11.54
CA THR A 296 -16.76 8.30 -12.78
C THR A 296 -16.72 6.81 -12.45
N ASP A 297 -17.72 6.06 -12.94
CA ASP A 297 -17.90 4.65 -12.57
C ASP A 297 -16.74 3.74 -12.99
N ALA A 298 -16.13 3.98 -14.16
CA ALA A 298 -15.09 3.13 -14.71
C ALA A 298 -13.81 3.10 -13.84
N THR A 299 -13.45 4.24 -13.24
CA THR A 299 -12.24 4.39 -12.43
C THR A 299 -12.53 4.54 -10.93
N LYS A 300 -13.81 4.63 -10.55
CA LYS A 300 -14.24 5.02 -9.20
C LYS A 300 -13.49 6.26 -8.72
N ALA A 301 -13.54 7.28 -9.57
CA ALA A 301 -13.00 8.61 -9.31
C ALA A 301 -14.13 9.57 -8.88
N TYR A 302 -13.89 10.30 -7.81
CA TYR A 302 -14.84 11.21 -7.17
C TYR A 302 -14.26 12.62 -7.19
N THR A 303 -14.94 13.55 -7.84
CA THR A 303 -14.46 14.93 -8.00
C THR A 303 -15.37 15.88 -7.25
N LEU A 304 -14.82 16.65 -6.31
CA LEU A 304 -15.50 17.79 -5.70
C LEU A 304 -15.09 19.06 -6.44
N GLN A 305 -16.08 19.83 -6.90
CA GLN A 305 -15.85 21.13 -7.52
C GLN A 305 -16.74 22.19 -6.86
N ILE A 306 -16.12 23.17 -6.20
CA ILE A 306 -16.80 24.29 -5.55
C ILE A 306 -16.85 25.45 -6.55
N PRO A 307 -18.01 26.05 -6.86
CA PRO A 307 -18.07 27.25 -7.70
C PRO A 307 -17.18 28.37 -7.11
N PRO A 308 -16.41 29.12 -7.92
CA PRO A 308 -15.49 30.13 -7.39
C PRO A 308 -16.12 31.22 -6.52
N THR A 309 -17.42 31.47 -6.69
CA THR A 309 -18.21 32.45 -5.93
C THR A 309 -18.76 31.92 -4.61
N ASP A 310 -18.70 30.61 -4.41
CA ASP A 310 -19.39 29.91 -3.31
C ASP A 310 -18.39 29.35 -2.29
N PHE A 311 -17.16 29.86 -2.31
CA PHE A 311 -16.18 29.59 -1.26
C PHE A 311 -16.64 30.21 0.06
N PRO A 312 -16.36 29.56 1.20
CA PRO A 312 -16.77 30.06 2.51
C PRO A 312 -16.02 31.34 2.87
N GLU A 313 -16.56 32.16 3.76
CA GLU A 313 -15.84 33.35 4.25
C GLU A 313 -14.63 32.97 5.10
N GLU A 314 -14.77 31.94 5.94
CA GLU A 314 -13.71 31.39 6.78
C GLU A 314 -13.14 30.10 6.19
N ALA A 315 -11.83 29.90 6.33
CA ALA A 315 -11.18 28.69 5.88
C ALA A 315 -11.69 27.46 6.68
N ALA A 316 -11.92 26.36 5.98
CA ALA A 316 -12.41 25.12 6.54
C ALA A 316 -11.52 23.93 6.17
N SER A 317 -11.63 22.83 6.92
CA SER A 317 -10.96 21.57 6.58
C SER A 317 -11.94 20.42 6.64
N ILE A 318 -11.90 19.58 5.62
CA ILE A 318 -12.68 18.35 5.54
C ILE A 318 -11.73 17.16 5.39
N VAL A 319 -12.19 15.98 5.79
CA VAL A 319 -11.49 14.73 5.53
C VAL A 319 -12.42 13.78 4.77
N VAL A 320 -11.90 13.25 3.67
CA VAL A 320 -12.50 12.16 2.89
C VAL A 320 -11.42 11.11 2.64
N GLY A 321 -11.80 9.97 2.09
CA GLY A 321 -10.81 8.92 1.83
C GLY A 321 -11.36 7.74 1.05
N CYS A 322 -10.55 6.70 0.96
CA CYS A 322 -10.94 5.42 0.41
C CYS A 322 -10.51 4.29 1.33
N GLN A 323 -11.30 3.23 1.39
CA GLN A 323 -10.90 1.96 2.02
C GLN A 323 -10.97 0.82 1.01
N LYS A 324 -10.17 -0.22 1.24
CA LYS A 324 -10.28 -1.49 0.50
C LYS A 324 -11.69 -2.08 0.70
N LYS A 325 -12.32 -2.56 -0.37
CA LYS A 325 -13.61 -3.27 -0.29
C LYS A 325 -13.49 -4.56 0.50
N ALA A 326 -14.42 -4.80 1.42
CA ALA A 326 -14.53 -6.09 2.11
C ALA A 326 -14.94 -7.20 1.11
N GLY A 327 -14.25 -8.33 1.14
CA GLY A 327 -14.59 -9.51 0.31
C GLY A 327 -13.79 -9.68 -0.98
N GLN A 328 -12.83 -8.81 -1.29
CA GLN A 328 -11.75 -9.11 -2.25
C GLN A 328 -10.50 -9.57 -1.48
N SER A 329 -10.62 -10.70 -0.78
CA SER A 329 -9.50 -11.42 -0.23
C SER A 329 -9.14 -12.57 -1.18
N SER A 330 -7.92 -12.55 -1.71
CA SER A 330 -7.13 -13.78 -1.72
C SER A 330 -7.23 -14.38 -0.32
N ASN A 331 -7.50 -15.68 -0.21
CA ASN A 331 -7.88 -16.37 1.02
C ASN A 331 -6.98 -16.06 2.25
N GLU A 332 -7.24 -14.96 2.94
CA GLU A 332 -6.69 -14.66 4.26
C GLU A 332 -7.58 -15.36 5.29
N ARG A 333 -7.30 -16.64 5.51
CA ARG A 333 -7.41 -17.21 6.86
C ARG A 333 -5.99 -17.29 7.40
N ASP A 334 -5.52 -16.20 7.98
CA ASP A 334 -4.46 -16.31 8.99
C ASP A 334 -4.98 -15.82 10.32
N ASN A 335 -5.05 -16.76 11.25
CA ASN A 335 -5.30 -16.56 12.65
C ASN A 335 -3.99 -16.04 13.27
N SER A 336 -3.72 -14.74 13.10
CA SER A 336 -2.75 -14.04 13.92
C SER A 336 -3.36 -12.73 14.37
N SER A 337 -3.45 -12.61 15.69
CA SER A 337 -3.92 -11.42 16.39
C SER A 337 -2.86 -10.32 16.27
N GLU A 338 -2.71 -9.73 15.09
CA GLU A 338 -2.12 -8.41 14.92
C GLU A 338 -2.96 -7.58 13.95
N THR A 339 -3.21 -6.34 14.37
CA THR A 339 -4.09 -5.36 13.74
C THR A 339 -3.49 -4.90 12.41
N HIS A 340 -3.64 -5.68 11.34
CA HIS A 340 -3.55 -5.13 9.99
C HIS A 340 -4.79 -4.27 9.77
N SER A 341 -4.72 -3.01 10.24
CA SER A 341 -5.69 -1.98 9.87
C SER A 341 -5.80 -2.00 8.34
N LEU A 342 -6.99 -2.25 7.80
CA LEU A 342 -7.29 -2.06 6.39
C LEU A 342 -6.71 -0.68 6.00
N SER A 343 -5.66 -0.64 5.18
CA SER A 343 -4.93 0.61 5.00
C SER A 343 -5.82 1.59 4.25
N ALA A 344 -6.44 2.50 5.01
CA ALA A 344 -7.35 3.49 4.48
C ALA A 344 -6.54 4.68 3.98
N CYS A 345 -6.81 5.06 2.74
CA CYS A 345 -6.27 6.27 2.16
C CYS A 345 -7.06 7.46 2.70
N LYS A 346 -6.39 8.31 3.49
CA LYS A 346 -6.98 9.51 4.09
C LYS A 346 -6.50 10.75 3.35
N VAL A 347 -7.44 11.61 2.95
CA VAL A 347 -7.15 12.88 2.28
C VAL A 347 -7.74 14.02 3.09
N LYS A 348 -6.86 14.89 3.59
CA LYS A 348 -7.24 16.16 4.21
C LYS A 348 -7.35 17.22 3.14
N VAL A 349 -8.52 17.83 3.01
CA VAL A 349 -8.78 18.90 2.06
C VAL A 349 -8.99 20.19 2.83
N THR A 350 -8.17 21.19 2.55
CA THR A 350 -8.30 22.55 3.07
C THR A 350 -9.08 23.38 2.04
N ILE A 351 -10.13 24.05 2.47
CA ILE A 351 -10.94 24.95 1.65
C ILE A 351 -10.62 26.36 2.15
N GLU A 352 -10.03 27.19 1.30
CA GLU A 352 -9.67 28.55 1.66
C GLU A 352 -10.91 29.44 1.87
N GLY A 353 -10.78 30.42 2.77
CA GLY A 353 -11.77 31.46 2.94
C GLY A 353 -11.66 32.51 1.83
N SER A 354 -12.79 32.99 1.32
CA SER A 354 -12.87 34.05 0.32
C SER A 354 -13.76 35.18 0.86
N PRO A 355 -13.19 36.32 1.27
CA PRO A 355 -13.98 37.46 1.78
C PRO A 355 -14.82 38.17 0.70
N ASN A 356 -14.89 37.62 -0.52
CA ASN A 356 -15.58 38.22 -1.66
C ASN A 356 -17.02 37.71 -1.85
N SER A 357 -17.55 36.83 -0.99
CA SER A 357 -18.94 36.35 -1.05
C SER A 357 -19.98 37.30 -0.44
N SER A 358 -19.56 38.40 0.18
CA SER A 358 -20.49 39.42 0.66
C SER A 358 -21.13 40.15 -0.53
N GLY A 359 -22.43 39.95 -0.71
CA GLY A 359 -23.24 40.66 -1.70
C GLY A 359 -22.93 42.15 -1.69
N ALA A 360 -22.69 42.72 -2.88
CA ALA A 360 -22.50 44.14 -3.08
C ALA A 360 -23.77 44.90 -2.70
N ALA A 361 -23.90 45.23 -1.41
CA ALA A 361 -24.85 46.20 -0.88
C ALA A 361 -24.24 46.90 0.34
N ALA A 362 -23.22 47.72 0.10
CA ALA A 362 -22.92 48.85 0.95
C ALA A 362 -22.25 49.95 0.11
N MET A 363 -23.08 50.73 -0.58
CA MET A 363 -22.67 52.08 -0.95
C MET A 363 -22.46 52.87 0.35
N SER A 364 -21.21 53.13 0.73
CA SER A 364 -20.89 54.23 1.64
C SER A 364 -20.10 55.26 0.85
N GLY A 365 -20.86 56.19 0.27
CA GLY A 365 -20.33 57.39 -0.37
C GLY A 365 -19.58 58.22 0.67
N THR A 366 -18.26 58.19 0.61
CA THR A 366 -17.42 59.17 1.29
C THR A 366 -17.15 60.28 0.29
N LYS A 367 -17.90 61.40 0.41
CA LYS A 367 -17.62 62.61 -0.34
C LYS A 367 -16.28 63.16 0.13
N VAL A 368 -15.24 63.00 -0.68
CA VAL A 368 -13.96 63.72 -0.49
C VAL A 368 -14.19 65.16 -0.92
N SER A 369 -14.28 66.07 0.06
CA SER A 369 -14.28 67.51 -0.17
C SER A 369 -12.83 67.97 -0.30
N LEU A 370 -12.39 68.27 -1.53
CA LEU A 370 -11.08 68.88 -1.80
C LEU A 370 -11.15 70.39 -1.48
N THR A 371 -10.58 70.78 -0.35
CA THR A 371 -10.28 72.18 -0.05
C THR A 371 -8.97 72.58 -0.72
N LEU A 372 -9.05 73.42 -1.77
CA LEU A 372 -7.89 74.15 -2.29
C LEU A 372 -7.41 75.14 -1.21
N THR A 373 -6.18 74.97 -0.74
CA THR A 373 -5.43 76.06 -0.09
C THR A 373 -4.30 76.47 -1.00
N ALA A 374 -4.42 77.69 -1.53
CA ALA A 374 -3.34 78.39 -2.21
C ALA A 374 -2.34 78.87 -1.17
N VAL A 375 -1.06 78.54 -1.36
CA VAL A 375 0.05 79.19 -0.65
C VAL A 375 0.92 79.87 -1.69
N ALA A 376 0.92 81.20 -1.65
CA ALA A 376 1.84 82.06 -2.36
C ALA A 376 2.79 82.71 -1.35
N ILE A 377 4.09 82.42 -1.43
CA ILE A 377 5.19 83.21 -0.83
C ILE A 377 6.40 83.02 -1.77
N ILE A 378 6.65 83.93 -2.71
CA ILE A 378 7.57 85.07 -2.67
C ILE A 378 9.03 84.69 -2.37
N SER A 379 9.85 84.93 -3.39
CA SER A 379 11.30 84.88 -3.51
C SER A 379 12.09 85.73 -2.51
N ALA A 380 13.29 85.28 -2.15
CA ALA A 380 14.43 86.16 -1.90
C ALA A 380 15.76 85.48 -2.27
N PHE A 381 16.51 86.16 -3.14
CA PHE A 381 17.92 85.93 -3.49
C PHE A 381 18.84 86.31 -2.32
N ALA A 382 19.97 85.58 -2.14
CA ALA A 382 21.33 86.17 -1.99
C ALA A 382 22.42 85.12 -1.69
N HIS A 383 23.34 84.98 -2.65
CA HIS A 383 24.82 85.00 -2.60
C HIS A 383 25.71 84.17 -1.62
N ALA A 384 26.81 83.72 -2.24
CA ALA A 384 28.15 83.34 -1.73
C ALA A 384 28.28 81.92 -1.14
N MET A 385 29.26 81.07 -1.51
CA MET A 385 30.57 81.25 -2.15
C MET A 385 30.84 80.19 -3.22
#